data_AF-A0A957V1Y6-F1
#
_entry.id   AF-A0A957V1Y6-F1
#
_cell.length_a   1.000
_cell.length_b   1.000
_cell.length_c   1.000
_cell.angle_alpha   90.00
_cell.angle_beta   90.00
_cell.angle_gamma   90.00
#
_symmetry.space_group_name_H-M   'P 1'
#
loop_
_entity.id
_entity.type
_entity.pdbx_description
1 polymer ?
#
loop_
_entity_poly.entity_id
_entity_poly.type
_entity_poly.pdbx_seq_one_letter_code
_entity_poly.pdbx_strand_id
1 'polypeptide(L)'
;MPAIASDRLVDLHNDLTHYDTTISSELREFLRGNPVNRSRLVVDTELEEALRTFKAESPAEVECRRDLLRYKRRIDDVVRELLRMI
;
A
#
# COMPACT_ATOMS: atom_id res chain seq x y z
N MET A 1 -15.96 -17.18 -13.72
CA MET A 1 -14.52 -17.50 -13.59
C MET A 1 -13.94 -16.52 -12.58
N PRO A 2 -13.19 -16.94 -11.56
CA PRO A 2 -12.42 -15.97 -10.81
C PRO A 2 -11.42 -15.34 -11.79
N ALA A 3 -11.36 -14.01 -11.78
CA ALA A 3 -10.40 -13.26 -12.59
C ALA A 3 -9.01 -13.77 -12.20
N ILE A 4 -8.33 -14.43 -13.13
CA ILE A 4 -6.93 -14.79 -12.96
C ILE A 4 -6.19 -13.45 -12.99
N ALA A 5 -6.01 -12.84 -11.82
CA ALA A 5 -5.00 -11.80 -11.69
C ALA A 5 -3.67 -12.48 -12.02
N SER A 6 -2.89 -11.92 -12.95
CA SER A 6 -1.53 -12.39 -13.20
C SER A 6 -0.77 -12.54 -11.89
N ASP A 7 0.08 -13.56 -11.75
CA ASP A 7 0.88 -13.82 -10.55
C ASP A 7 1.59 -12.54 -10.05
N ARG A 8 2.06 -11.71 -10.99
CA ARG A 8 2.68 -10.42 -10.69
C ARG A 8 1.74 -9.41 -10.03
N LEU A 9 0.47 -9.39 -10.38
CA LEU A 9 -0.51 -8.48 -9.78
C LEU A 9 -0.88 -8.94 -8.37
N VAL A 10 -0.86 -10.26 -8.13
CA VAL A 10 -1.00 -10.84 -6.80
C VAL A 10 0.19 -10.46 -5.92
N ASP A 11 1.40 -10.50 -6.44
CA ASP A 11 2.60 -10.05 -5.70
C ASP A 11 2.47 -8.58 -5.28
N LEU A 12 2.09 -7.68 -6.21
CA LEU A 12 1.88 -6.27 -5.90
C LEU A 12 0.75 -6.04 -4.88
N HIS A 13 -0.29 -6.86 -4.91
CA HIS A 13 -1.34 -6.84 -3.90
C HIS A 13 -0.80 -7.28 -2.52
N ASN A 14 0.05 -8.30 -2.48
CA ASN A 14 0.65 -8.79 -1.23
C ASN A 14 1.60 -7.75 -0.63
N ASP A 15 2.42 -7.11 -1.46
CA ASP A 15 3.30 -6.01 -1.04
C ASP A 15 2.48 -4.85 -0.46
N LEU A 16 1.37 -4.48 -1.12
CA LEU A 16 0.46 -3.46 -0.63
C LEU A 16 -0.21 -3.83 0.70
N THR A 17 -0.59 -5.11 0.85
CA THR A 17 -1.15 -5.63 2.10
C THR A 17 -0.13 -5.60 3.23
N HIS A 18 1.13 -5.92 2.93
CA HIS A 18 2.23 -5.85 3.89
C HIS A 18 2.51 -4.41 4.32
N TYR A 19 2.53 -3.48 3.36
CA TYR A 19 2.67 -2.05 3.63
C TYR A 19 1.56 -1.54 4.57
N ASP A 20 0.29 -1.82 4.23
CA ASP A 20 -0.86 -1.46 5.07
C ASP A 20 -0.76 -2.03 6.49
N THR A 21 -0.44 -3.32 6.60
CA THR A 21 -0.32 -4.01 7.89
C THR A 21 0.76 -3.36 8.76
N THR A 22 1.88 -2.98 8.15
CA THR A 22 2.99 -2.30 8.83
C THR A 22 2.55 -0.94 9.36
N ILE A 23 1.93 -0.10 8.50
CA ILE A 23 1.45 1.23 8.91
C ILE A 23 0.35 1.12 9.97
N SER A 24 -0.58 0.18 9.81
CA SER A 24 -1.63 -0.11 10.80
C SER A 24 -1.07 -0.58 12.14
N SER A 25 0.06 -1.27 12.17
CA SER A 25 0.75 -1.63 13.41
C SER A 25 1.30 -0.40 14.12
N GLU A 26 2.02 0.46 13.41
CA GLU A 26 2.61 1.68 13.96
C GLU A 26 1.53 2.68 14.41
N LEU A 27 0.43 2.81 13.67
CA LEU A 27 -0.73 3.61 14.07
C LEU A 27 -1.37 3.10 15.37
N ARG A 28 -1.44 1.78 15.57
CA ARG A 28 -1.96 1.21 16.83
C ARG A 28 -1.05 1.53 18.01
N GLU A 29 0.26 1.48 17.81
CA GLU A 29 1.22 1.88 18.85
C GLU A 29 1.10 3.36 19.19
N PHE A 30 0.95 4.22 18.18
CA PHE A 30 0.67 5.64 18.38
C PHE A 30 -0.59 5.88 19.23
N LEU A 31 -1.71 5.24 18.87
CA LEU A 31 -2.99 5.38 19.58
C LEU A 31 -2.94 4.85 21.03
N ARG A 32 -2.03 3.94 21.33
CA ARG A 32 -1.77 3.43 22.68
C ARG A 32 -0.85 4.33 23.51
N GLY A 33 -0.31 5.41 22.92
CA GLY A 33 0.67 6.28 23.55
C GLY A 33 2.09 5.69 23.58
N ASN A 34 2.36 4.64 22.81
CA ASN A 34 3.68 4.03 22.71
C ASN A 34 4.56 4.77 21.70
N PRO A 35 5.89 4.69 21.83
CA PRO A 35 6.81 5.21 20.83
C PRO A 35 6.56 4.58 19.45
N VAL A 36 6.45 5.41 18.44
CA VAL A 36 6.27 4.98 17.04
C VAL A 36 7.61 4.88 16.35
N ASN A 37 7.83 3.83 15.56
CA ASN A 37 9.05 3.73 14.78
C ASN A 37 8.94 4.52 13.46
N ARG A 38 9.45 5.76 13.47
CA ARG A 38 9.49 6.64 12.29
C ARG A 38 10.19 6.03 11.08
N SER A 39 11.15 5.11 11.26
CA SER A 39 11.83 4.47 10.12
C SER A 39 10.91 3.51 9.35
N ARG A 40 9.78 3.11 9.93
CA ARG A 40 8.75 2.28 9.29
C ARG A 40 7.60 3.09 8.70
N LEU A 41 7.50 4.37 9.04
CA LEU A 41 6.53 5.31 8.48
C LEU A 41 7.12 6.00 7.26
N VAL A 42 7.40 5.22 6.23
CA VAL A 42 7.97 5.73 4.98
C VAL A 42 6.96 5.50 3.86
N VAL A 43 6.76 6.51 3.02
CA VAL A 43 5.95 6.37 1.81
C VAL A 43 6.68 5.41 0.87
N ASP A 44 6.05 4.28 0.57
CA ASP A 44 6.61 3.29 -0.34
C ASP A 44 6.53 3.79 -1.80
N THR A 45 7.62 4.38 -2.27
CA THR A 45 7.75 4.89 -3.64
C THR A 45 7.99 3.78 -4.65
N GLU A 46 8.63 2.69 -4.23
CA GLU A 46 8.96 1.54 -5.10
C GLU A 46 7.68 0.79 -5.49
N LEU A 47 6.79 0.52 -4.53
CA LEU A 47 5.49 -0.09 -4.79
C LEU A 47 4.63 0.77 -5.72
N GLU A 48 4.67 2.10 -5.57
CA GLU A 48 3.96 3.00 -6.47
C GLU A 48 4.50 2.93 -7.90
N GLU A 49 5.82 2.92 -8.07
CA GLU A 49 6.45 2.78 -9.38
C GLU A 49 6.12 1.43 -10.03
N ALA A 50 6.18 0.35 -9.26
CA ALA A 50 5.84 -0.99 -9.72
C ALA A 50 4.37 -1.07 -10.19
N LEU A 51 3.43 -0.50 -9.44
CA LEU A 51 2.02 -0.40 -9.83
C LEU A 51 1.80 0.49 -11.07
N ARG A 52 2.58 1.57 -11.24
CA ARG A 52 2.47 2.47 -12.40
C ARG A 52 3.00 1.84 -13.68
N THR A 53 4.08 1.07 -13.57
CA THR A 53 4.78 0.42 -14.69
C THR A 53 4.23 -0.97 -15.02
N PHE A 54 3.38 -1.54 -14.16
CA PHE A 54 2.68 -2.80 -14.44
C PHE A 54 1.92 -2.74 -15.78
N LYS A 55 2.26 -3.66 -16.67
CA LYS A 55 1.66 -3.82 -17.99
C LYS A 55 0.46 -4.75 -17.88
N ALA A 56 -0.73 -4.17 -17.78
CA ALA A 56 -1.98 -4.92 -17.78
C ALA A 56 -2.25 -5.52 -19.16
N GLU A 57 -2.66 -6.78 -19.17
CA GLU A 57 -2.98 -7.55 -20.38
C GLU A 57 -4.49 -7.66 -20.61
N SER A 58 -5.29 -7.32 -19.58
CA SER A 58 -6.75 -7.32 -19.66
C SER A 58 -7.38 -6.08 -19.03
N PRO A 59 -8.63 -5.72 -19.42
CA PRO A 59 -9.37 -4.65 -18.76
C PRO A 59 -9.52 -4.85 -17.24
N ALA A 60 -9.71 -6.10 -16.79
CA ALA A 60 -9.83 -6.43 -15.38
C ALA A 60 -8.55 -6.10 -14.59
N GLU A 61 -7.38 -6.35 -15.18
CA GLU A 61 -6.10 -5.99 -14.55
C GLU A 61 -5.87 -4.47 -14.52
N VAL A 62 -6.33 -3.73 -15.54
CA VAL A 62 -6.30 -2.27 -15.52
C VAL A 62 -7.10 -1.72 -14.34
N GLU A 63 -8.30 -2.26 -14.12
CA GLU A 63 -9.17 -1.88 -13.01
C GLU A 63 -8.55 -2.24 -11.66
N CYS A 64 -8.09 -3.49 -11.51
CA CYS A 64 -7.44 -3.94 -10.28
C CYS A 64 -6.22 -3.08 -9.93
N ARG A 65 -5.32 -2.83 -10.89
CA ARG A 65 -4.17 -1.93 -10.71
C ARG A 65 -4.57 -0.52 -10.30
N ARG A 66 -5.65 0.02 -10.89
CA ARG A 66 -6.19 1.34 -10.53
C ARG A 66 -6.69 1.36 -9.08
N ASP A 67 -7.34 0.28 -8.65
CA ASP A 67 -7.86 0.17 -7.30
C ASP A 67 -6.74 -0.02 -6.28
N LEU A 68 -5.70 -0.81 -6.59
CA LEU A 68 -4.48 -0.90 -5.79
C LEU A 68 -3.79 0.46 -5.63
N LEU A 69 -3.62 1.22 -6.72
CA LEU A 69 -3.05 2.59 -6.67
C LEU A 69 -3.89 3.53 -5.79
N ARG A 70 -5.22 3.43 -5.87
CA ARG A 70 -6.12 4.23 -5.02
C ARG A 70 -5.98 3.84 -3.56
N TYR A 71 -5.89 2.54 -3.26
CA TYR A 71 -5.74 2.05 -1.90
C TYR A 71 -4.39 2.48 -1.32
N LYS A 72 -3.30 2.30 -2.06
CA LYS A 72 -1.95 2.78 -1.70
C LYS A 72 -1.93 4.25 -1.32
N ARG A 73 -2.56 5.13 -2.12
CA ARG A 73 -2.62 6.56 -1.82
C ARG A 73 -3.30 6.85 -0.48
N ARG A 74 -4.35 6.10 -0.12
CA ARG A 74 -4.99 6.26 1.20
C ARG A 74 -4.05 5.88 2.33
N ILE A 75 -3.29 4.80 2.17
CA ILE A 75 -2.26 4.40 3.16
C ILE A 75 -1.21 5.50 3.28
N ASP A 76 -0.70 6.02 2.16
CA ASP A 76 0.28 7.13 2.19
C ASP A 76 -0.25 8.37 2.90
N ASP A 77 -1.53 8.71 2.70
CA ASP A 77 -2.14 9.84 3.38
C ASP A 77 -2.16 9.62 4.89
N VAL A 78 -2.47 8.40 5.35
CA VAL A 78 -2.35 8.03 6.77
C VAL A 78 -0.90 8.17 7.26
N VAL A 79 0.09 7.71 6.49
CA VAL A 79 1.51 7.86 6.84
C VAL A 79 1.88 9.33 7.00
N ARG A 80 1.50 10.18 6.04
CA ARG A 80 1.79 11.61 6.07
C ARG A 80 1.12 12.31 7.25
N GLU A 81 -0.13 11.99 7.55
CA GLU A 81 -0.83 12.58 8.69
C GLU A 81 -0.23 12.10 10.01
N LEU A 82 0.10 10.79 10.13
CA LEU A 82 0.74 10.26 11.33
C LEU A 82 2.11 10.92 11.57
N LEU A 83 2.92 11.10 10.53
CA LEU A 83 4.19 11.81 10.60
C LEU A 83 4.05 13.29 10.99
N ARG A 84 2.92 13.95 10.68
CA ARG A 84 2.66 15.34 11.10
C ARG A 84 2.28 15.45 12.58
N MET A 85 1.74 14.39 13.16
CA MET A 85 1.28 14.36 14.55
C MET A 85 2.38 14.00 15.56
N ILE A 86 3.48 13.38 15.09
CA ILE A 86 4.61 12.92 15.93
C ILE A 86 5.82 13.81 15.81
#